data_AF-A0A1Y5S235-F1
#
_entry.id   AF-A0A1Y5S235-F1
#
_cell.length_a   1.000
_cell.length_b   1.000
_cell.length_c   1.000
_cell.angle_alpha   90.00
_cell.angle_beta   90.00
_cell.angle_gamma   90.00
#
_symmetry.space_group_name_H-M   'P 1'
#
loop_
_entity.id
_entity.type
_entity.pdbx_description
1 polymer ?
#
loop_
_entity_poly.entity_id
_entity_poly.type
_entity_poly.pdbx_seq_one_letter_code
_entity_poly.pdbx_strand_id
1 'polypeptide(L)'
;MPSSADERGLDGATGRATTGRKTPTRRKHMTRAERRAANDPPPRYICPCCDYVTLAERGRCLICPICFWEDEDVYHDTDMEEPSAANHGLALSDARRSFQRIGAYEPSMVKHVLPAEKRSEYLHFPRQD
;
A
#
# COMPACT_ATOMS: atom_id res chain seq x y z
N MET A 1 -71.07 -48.21 -22.27
CA MET A 1 -71.50 -47.67 -20.96
C MET A 1 -70.67 -46.43 -20.65
N PRO A 2 -71.27 -45.31 -20.23
CA PRO A 2 -70.58 -44.04 -20.01
C PRO A 2 -70.13 -43.86 -18.55
N SER A 3 -69.23 -42.91 -18.30
CA SER A 3 -69.20 -42.12 -17.06
C SER A 3 -68.62 -40.74 -17.32
N SER A 4 -69.38 -39.70 -16.97
CA SER A 4 -68.88 -38.34 -16.66
C SER A 4 -68.29 -38.36 -15.22
N ALA A 5 -67.75 -37.29 -14.60
CA ALA A 5 -67.46 -35.90 -14.99
C ALA A 5 -66.06 -35.53 -14.37
N ASP A 6 -65.54 -34.30 -14.19
CA ASP A 6 -65.93 -32.88 -14.35
C ASP A 6 -64.70 -32.15 -14.98
N GLU A 7 -64.72 -30.96 -15.61
CA GLU A 7 -65.26 -29.63 -15.29
C GLU A 7 -64.53 -28.84 -14.17
N ARG A 8 -63.93 -27.71 -14.56
CA ARG A 8 -63.36 -26.58 -13.76
C ARG A 8 -62.11 -26.84 -12.89
N GLY A 9 -61.11 -25.96 -13.06
CA GLY A 9 -59.85 -25.95 -12.30
C GLY A 9 -58.89 -24.82 -12.73
N LEU A 10 -59.37 -23.58 -12.74
CA LEU A 10 -58.53 -22.40 -13.01
C LEU A 10 -57.79 -21.98 -11.73
N ASP A 11 -56.47 -22.19 -11.68
CA ASP A 11 -55.52 -21.46 -10.82
C ASP A 11 -54.08 -21.73 -11.30
N GLY A 12 -53.10 -20.82 -11.17
CA GLY A 12 -53.21 -19.50 -10.56
C GLY A 12 -51.86 -18.86 -10.15
N ALA A 13 -50.75 -19.15 -10.85
CA ALA A 13 -49.43 -18.66 -10.42
C ALA A 13 -48.41 -18.42 -11.56
N THR A 14 -48.59 -17.35 -12.36
CA THR A 14 -47.48 -16.79 -13.14
C THR A 14 -46.49 -16.12 -12.19
N GLY A 15 -45.48 -16.87 -11.75
CA GLY A 15 -44.42 -16.42 -10.84
C GLY A 15 -43.57 -15.29 -11.41
N ARG A 16 -44.08 -14.05 -11.36
CA ARG A 16 -43.43 -12.86 -11.89
C ARG A 16 -42.18 -12.56 -11.06
N ALA A 17 -41.03 -13.01 -11.56
CA ALA A 17 -39.73 -12.73 -10.96
C ALA A 17 -39.56 -11.23 -10.70
N THR A 18 -39.62 -10.85 -9.44
CA THR A 18 -39.41 -9.47 -8.99
C THR A 18 -37.93 -9.15 -9.13
N THR A 19 -37.57 -8.53 -10.25
CA THR A 19 -36.23 -7.98 -10.47
C THR A 19 -36.00 -6.85 -9.47
N GLY A 20 -35.51 -7.22 -8.28
CA GLY A 20 -35.23 -6.30 -7.17
C GLY A 20 -34.36 -5.17 -7.68
N ARG A 21 -34.95 -3.97 -7.77
CA ARG A 21 -34.33 -2.79 -8.38
C ARG A 21 -33.20 -2.32 -7.47
N LYS A 22 -32.00 -2.91 -7.65
CA LYS A 22 -30.79 -2.58 -6.89
C LYS A 22 -30.59 -1.07 -6.94
N THR A 23 -30.74 -0.42 -5.79
CA THR A 23 -30.66 1.03 -5.67
C THR A 23 -29.28 1.48 -6.17
N PRO A 24 -29.18 2.39 -7.15
CA PRO A 24 -27.90 2.76 -7.72
C PRO A 24 -27.07 3.47 -6.65
N THR A 25 -26.05 2.79 -6.13
CA THR A 25 -25.14 3.37 -5.15
C THR A 25 -24.42 4.54 -5.80
N ARG A 26 -24.62 5.74 -5.24
CA ARG A 26 -24.03 6.98 -5.76
C ARG A 26 -22.51 6.84 -5.79
N ARG A 27 -21.93 6.71 -6.99
CA ARG A 27 -20.48 6.61 -7.20
C ARG A 27 -19.80 7.78 -6.47
N LYS A 28 -18.96 7.48 -5.49
CA LYS A 28 -18.21 8.50 -4.76
C LYS A 28 -17.24 9.19 -5.73
N HIS A 29 -17.27 10.53 -5.77
CA HIS A 29 -16.29 11.29 -6.53
C HIS A 29 -14.96 11.29 -5.76
N MET A 30 -14.07 10.36 -6.12
CA MET A 30 -12.71 10.31 -5.58
C MET A 30 -11.94 11.58 -5.99
N THR A 31 -11.05 12.04 -5.12
CA THR A 31 -10.02 13.03 -5.43
C THR A 31 -8.95 12.46 -6.37
N ARG A 32 -8.02 13.32 -6.82
CA ARG A 32 -6.81 12.89 -7.54
C ARG A 32 -5.83 12.13 -6.62
N ALA A 33 -5.86 12.36 -5.30
CA ALA A 33 -5.01 11.67 -4.33
C ALA A 33 -5.51 10.24 -4.09
N GLU A 34 -6.80 10.06 -3.79
CA GLU A 34 -7.42 8.73 -3.59
C GLU A 34 -7.28 7.85 -4.84
N ARG A 35 -7.39 8.42 -6.05
CA ARG A 35 -7.16 7.67 -7.30
C ARG A 35 -5.71 7.24 -7.52
N ARG A 36 -4.74 7.92 -6.90
CA ARG A 36 -3.33 7.50 -6.93
C ARG A 36 -3.12 6.39 -5.93
N ALA A 37 -3.46 6.62 -4.66
CA ALA A 37 -3.36 5.61 -3.60
C ALA A 37 -4.15 4.31 -3.86
N ALA A 38 -5.18 4.31 -4.72
CA ALA A 38 -5.91 3.12 -5.14
C ALA A 38 -5.30 2.38 -6.37
N ASN A 39 -4.35 3.00 -7.07
CA ASN A 39 -3.64 2.44 -8.23
C ASN A 39 -2.18 2.12 -7.91
N ASP A 40 -1.55 2.88 -7.01
CA ASP A 40 -0.16 2.71 -6.58
C ASP A 40 -0.04 1.41 -5.76
N PRO A 41 0.93 0.52 -6.05
CA PRO A 41 1.04 -0.77 -5.35
C PRO A 41 1.41 -0.58 -3.87
N PRO A 42 0.85 -1.38 -2.95
CA PRO A 42 1.08 -1.20 -1.52
C PRO A 42 2.54 -1.50 -1.13
N PRO A 43 3.09 -0.82 -0.10
CA PRO A 43 4.36 -1.17 0.52
C PRO A 43 4.41 -2.63 0.94
N ARG A 44 5.51 -3.31 0.58
CA ARG A 44 5.74 -4.72 0.91
C ARG A 44 7.20 -5.08 1.16
N TYR A 45 8.13 -4.15 0.91
CA TYR A 45 9.55 -4.33 1.20
C TYR A 45 10.01 -3.38 2.32
N ILE A 46 10.92 -3.92 3.15
CA ILE A 46 11.59 -3.22 4.24
C ILE A 46 12.63 -2.26 3.64
N CYS A 47 12.62 -1.00 4.06
CA CYS A 47 13.66 -0.04 3.66
C CYS A 47 15.03 -0.45 4.23
N PRO A 48 16.13 -0.44 3.44
CA PRO A 48 17.44 -0.89 3.91
C PRO A 48 18.09 0.05 4.95
N CYS A 49 17.64 1.30 5.03
CA CYS A 49 18.15 2.34 5.94
C CYS A 49 17.43 2.41 7.30
N CYS A 50 16.15 2.03 7.36
CA CYS A 50 15.32 2.31 8.55
C CYS A 50 14.36 1.21 8.98
N ASP A 51 14.38 0.04 8.35
CA ASP A 51 13.64 -1.16 8.76
C ASP A 51 12.10 -1.08 8.80
N TYR A 52 11.51 0.01 8.31
CA TYR A 52 10.06 0.12 8.09
C TYR A 52 9.65 -0.44 6.72
N VAL A 53 8.51 -1.13 6.66
CA VAL A 53 7.88 -1.56 5.40
C VAL A 53 7.26 -0.34 4.73
N THR A 54 7.95 0.17 3.71
CA THR A 54 7.65 1.46 3.08
C THR A 54 7.79 1.42 1.57
N LEU A 55 8.55 0.47 1.03
CA LEU A 55 8.87 0.38 -0.38
C LEU A 55 7.92 -0.60 -1.09
N ALA A 56 7.39 -0.18 -2.24
CA ALA A 56 6.53 -1.03 -3.07
C ALA A 56 7.32 -1.95 -4.01
N GLU A 57 8.57 -1.64 -4.32
CA GLU A 57 9.54 -2.49 -5.04
C GLU A 57 10.95 -2.15 -4.52
N ARG A 58 11.92 -3.05 -4.66
CA ARG A 58 13.34 -2.77 -4.34
C ARG A 58 14.11 -2.38 -5.61
N GLY A 59 15.11 -1.50 -5.48
CA GLY A 59 15.99 -1.10 -6.59
C GLY A 59 15.25 -0.36 -7.71
N ARG A 60 14.44 0.64 -7.32
CA ARG A 60 13.50 1.36 -8.20
C ARG A 60 13.43 2.87 -7.93
N CYS A 61 14.44 3.44 -7.27
CA CYS A 61 14.48 4.87 -6.92
C CYS A 61 13.25 5.29 -6.09
N LEU A 62 12.76 4.39 -5.21
CA LEU A 62 11.65 4.68 -4.31
C LEU A 62 12.18 5.31 -3.02
N ILE A 63 11.76 6.54 -2.77
CA ILE A 63 12.12 7.29 -1.56
C ILE A 63 11.26 6.78 -0.39
N CYS A 64 11.91 6.30 0.67
CA CYS A 64 11.26 5.91 1.91
C CYS A 64 10.71 7.16 2.65
N PRO A 65 9.40 7.30 2.88
CA PRO A 65 8.86 8.47 3.58
C PRO A 65 9.30 8.59 5.04
N ILE A 66 9.82 7.53 5.67
CA ILE A 66 10.17 7.53 7.11
C ILE A 66 11.62 7.99 7.38
N CYS A 67 12.56 7.73 6.47
CA CYS A 67 13.96 8.16 6.62
C CYS A 67 14.48 9.05 5.48
N PHE A 68 13.71 9.18 4.40
CA PHE A 68 14.03 9.85 3.12
C PHE A 68 15.09 9.17 2.24
N TRP A 69 15.56 7.97 2.58
CA TRP A 69 16.51 7.20 1.75
C TRP A 69 15.86 6.75 0.43
N GLU A 70 16.55 6.94 -0.69
CA GLU A 70 16.14 6.46 -2.01
C GLU A 70 16.74 5.08 -2.31
N ASP A 71 15.88 4.08 -2.52
CA ASP A 71 16.30 2.70 -2.80
C ASP A 71 16.55 2.48 -4.30
N GLU A 72 17.71 2.95 -4.78
CA GLU A 72 18.12 2.91 -6.19
C GLU A 72 18.58 1.52 -6.66
N ASP A 73 19.35 0.79 -5.83
CA ASP A 73 19.82 -0.57 -6.11
C ASP A 73 19.34 -1.55 -5.02
N VAL A 74 18.97 -2.76 -5.45
CA VAL A 74 18.59 -3.89 -4.58
C VAL A 74 19.74 -4.31 -3.65
N TYR A 75 21.00 -4.22 -4.10
CA TYR A 75 22.16 -4.82 -3.44
C TYR A 75 22.75 -4.03 -2.26
N HIS A 76 22.23 -2.84 -1.94
CA HIS A 76 22.70 -2.00 -0.81
C HIS A 76 22.67 -2.69 0.56
N ASP A 77 21.85 -3.72 0.76
CA ASP A 77 21.84 -4.50 2.01
C ASP A 77 22.88 -5.64 2.05
N THR A 78 23.56 -5.90 0.93
CA THR A 78 24.73 -6.79 0.83
C THR A 78 26.05 -6.04 0.70
N ASP A 79 26.05 -4.84 0.10
CA ASP A 79 27.20 -3.93 0.07
C ASP A 79 26.81 -2.61 0.75
N MET A 80 27.07 -2.53 2.06
CA MET A 80 26.61 -1.42 2.90
C MET A 80 27.52 -0.20 2.91
N GLU A 81 28.73 -0.32 2.34
CA GLU A 81 29.78 0.72 2.38
C GLU A 81 30.00 1.39 1.01
N GLU A 82 29.52 0.79 -0.08
CA GLU A 82 29.52 1.44 -1.40
C GLU A 82 28.72 2.76 -1.38
N PRO A 83 29.27 3.87 -1.89
CA PRO A 83 28.60 5.18 -1.91
C PRO A 83 27.36 5.22 -2.82
N SER A 84 26.18 5.48 -2.25
CA SER A 84 24.94 5.66 -3.03
C SER A 84 25.00 6.90 -3.93
N ALA A 85 24.70 6.73 -5.22
CA ALA A 85 24.67 7.82 -6.19
C ALA A 85 23.46 8.75 -6.01
N ALA A 86 22.30 8.21 -5.61
CA ALA A 86 21.11 8.99 -5.30
C ALA A 86 21.22 9.74 -3.96
N ASN A 87 21.76 9.10 -2.91
CA ASN A 87 21.77 9.62 -1.54
C ASN A 87 23.08 10.38 -1.21
N HIS A 88 23.47 11.32 -2.08
CA HIS A 88 24.62 12.23 -1.90
C HIS A 88 26.01 11.58 -1.69
N GLY A 89 26.21 10.33 -2.09
CA GLY A 89 27.46 9.60 -1.84
C GLY A 89 27.60 9.03 -0.43
N LEU A 90 26.50 8.92 0.33
CA LEU A 90 26.52 8.24 1.62
C LEU A 90 26.55 6.72 1.46
N ALA A 91 27.35 6.05 2.29
CA ALA A 91 27.21 4.62 2.56
C ALA A 91 25.89 4.33 3.27
N LEU A 92 25.28 3.16 3.02
CA LEU A 92 24.10 2.73 3.78
C LEU A 92 24.41 2.58 5.28
N SER A 93 25.66 2.20 5.61
CA SER A 93 26.11 2.07 7.00
C SER A 93 25.99 3.40 7.77
N ASP A 94 26.33 4.53 7.15
CA ASP A 94 26.12 5.87 7.73
C ASP A 94 24.64 6.29 7.73
N ALA A 95 23.90 5.95 6.68
CA ALA A 95 22.46 6.22 6.62
C ALA A 95 21.70 5.58 7.80
N ARG A 96 22.04 4.34 8.19
CA ARG A 96 21.50 3.69 9.40
C ARG A 96 21.90 4.42 10.68
N ARG A 97 23.21 4.66 10.89
CA ARG A 97 23.74 5.39 12.07
C ARG A 97 23.08 6.76 12.24
N SER A 98 22.85 7.45 11.14
CA SER A 98 22.17 8.75 11.09
C SER A 98 20.68 8.61 11.42
N PHE A 99 19.96 7.68 10.80
CA PHE A 99 18.54 7.44 11.09
C PHE A 99 18.29 7.10 12.57
N GLN A 100 19.12 6.25 13.18
CA GLN A 100 19.06 5.91 14.60
C GLN A 100 19.21 7.15 15.52
N ARG A 101 19.96 8.16 15.09
CA ARG A 101 20.27 9.38 15.86
C ARG A 101 19.31 10.55 15.64
N ILE A 102 18.82 10.74 14.40
CA ILE A 102 18.03 11.94 14.00
C ILE A 102 16.71 11.62 13.28
N GLY A 103 16.39 10.35 13.06
CA GLY A 103 15.14 9.93 12.41
C GLY A 103 15.08 10.17 10.89
N ALA A 104 16.19 10.53 10.24
CA ALA A 104 16.38 10.68 8.79
C ALA A 104 17.80 10.21 8.41
N TYR A 105 18.05 9.86 7.14
CA TYR A 105 19.38 9.41 6.71
C TYR A 105 20.44 10.53 6.73
N GLU A 106 20.04 11.79 6.56
CA GLU A 106 20.92 12.96 6.63
C GLU A 106 20.21 14.12 7.37
N PRO A 107 20.92 14.95 8.18
CA PRO A 107 20.35 16.14 8.83
C PRO A 107 19.58 17.09 7.89
N SER A 108 20.01 17.20 6.65
CA SER A 108 19.38 18.03 5.60
C SER A 108 17.95 17.60 5.25
N MET A 109 17.62 16.32 5.49
CA MET A 109 16.38 15.65 5.08
C MET A 109 15.33 15.50 6.19
N VAL A 110 15.65 15.89 7.44
CA VAL A 110 14.71 15.84 8.58
C VAL A 110 13.40 16.62 8.31
N LYS A 111 13.44 17.65 7.46
CA LYS A 111 12.27 18.42 7.02
C LYS A 111 11.35 17.70 6.03
N HIS A 112 11.74 16.52 5.54
CA HIS A 112 11.02 15.74 4.52
C HIS A 112 10.50 14.38 5.02
N VAL A 113 10.96 13.90 6.18
CA VAL A 113 10.51 12.63 6.76
C VAL A 113 9.12 12.72 7.38
N LEU A 114 8.45 11.58 7.46
CA LEU A 114 7.22 11.38 8.21
C LEU A 114 7.46 11.69 9.70
N PRO A 115 6.64 12.56 10.33
CA PRO A 115 6.70 12.84 11.77
C PRO A 115 6.63 11.56 12.61
N ALA A 116 7.35 11.54 13.73
CA ALA A 116 7.59 10.33 14.53
C ALA A 116 6.28 9.68 15.03
N GLU A 117 5.28 10.51 15.33
CA GLU A 117 3.97 10.12 15.86
C GLU A 117 3.23 9.21 14.87
N LYS A 118 3.39 9.46 13.57
CA LYS A 118 2.76 8.72 12.47
C LYS A 118 3.50 7.46 12.04
N ARG A 119 4.72 7.23 12.54
CA ARG A 119 5.48 6.00 12.22
C ARG A 119 4.80 4.74 12.77
N SER A 120 3.93 4.92 13.77
CA SER A 120 3.01 3.89 14.30
C SER A 120 1.99 3.37 13.27
N GLU A 121 1.75 4.09 12.16
CA GLU A 121 0.90 3.64 11.05
C GLU A 121 1.58 2.58 10.15
N TYR A 122 2.87 2.29 10.36
CA TYR A 122 3.72 1.45 9.49
C TYR A 122 4.28 0.24 10.24
N LEU A 123 4.46 -0.88 9.54
CA LEU A 123 5.17 -2.05 10.07
C LEU A 123 6.67 -1.76 10.17
N HIS A 124 7.29 -2.16 11.28
CA HIS A 124 8.70 -1.97 11.58
C HIS A 124 9.32 -3.30 12.01
N PHE A 125 10.40 -3.70 11.33
CA PHE A 125 11.10 -4.96 11.57
C PHE A 125 12.60 -4.68 11.83
N PRO A 126 12.94 -4.04 12.96
CA PRO A 126 14.30 -3.62 13.25
C PRO A 126 15.26 -4.80 13.19
N ARG A 127 16.32 -4.64 12.39
CA ARG A 127 17.41 -5.60 12.27
C ARG A 127 18.19 -5.64 13.59
N GLN A 128 18.85 -6.78 13.83
CA GLN A 128 19.88 -6.88 14.85
C GLN A 128 21.21 -6.65 14.13
N ASP A 129 21.75 -5.43 14.28
CA ASP A 129 23.11 -5.05 13.89
C ASP A 129 24.13 -5.59 14.92
#